data_AF-A0A2E5ELI6-F1
#
_entry.id   AF-A0A2E5ELI6-F1
#
_cell.length_a   1.000
_cell.length_b   1.000
_cell.length_c   1.000
_cell.angle_alpha   90.00
_cell.angle_beta   90.00
_cell.angle_gamma   90.00
#
_symmetry.space_group_name_H-M   'P 1'
#
loop_
_entity.id
_entity.type
_entity.pdbx_description
1 polymer ?
#
loop_
_entity_poly.entity_id
_entity_poly.type
_entity_poly.pdbx_seq_one_letter_code
_entity_poly.pdbx_strand_id
1 'polypeptide(L)'
;MSTQVKVRRQGDRINVNLQLGFAPGQSMMECEEQIQQAINQAGCDLTAECLRRFDTDGSPIEVADTVLTSKGRVLKNCQTPYGQATVPCHVCQSSSGGATCCPLDRGARIINASPSLPAWHPISRLP
;
A
#
# COMPACT_ATOMS: atom_id res chain seq x y z
N MET A 1 19.27 -12.57 18.37
CA MET A 1 19.44 -11.93 17.06
C MET A 1 18.16 -11.17 16.78
N SER A 2 18.21 -9.86 16.57
CA SER A 2 17.01 -9.07 16.33
C SER A 2 17.29 -8.03 15.26
N THR A 3 16.54 -8.11 14.16
CA THR A 3 16.36 -7.02 13.22
C THR A 3 15.06 -6.34 13.60
N GLN A 4 15.11 -5.03 13.85
CA GLN A 4 13.92 -4.26 14.15
C GLN A 4 13.86 -3.05 13.21
N VAL A 5 12.75 -2.97 12.48
CA VAL A 5 12.38 -1.81 11.68
C VAL A 5 11.16 -1.17 12.34
N LYS A 6 11.25 0.12 12.63
CA LYS A 6 10.14 0.92 13.17
C LYS A 6 9.94 2.13 12.27
N VAL A 7 8.78 2.19 11.62
CA VAL A 7 8.35 3.35 10.84
C VAL A 7 7.32 4.13 11.63
N ARG A 8 7.53 5.44 11.79
CA ARG A 8 6.59 6.35 12.47
C ARG A 8 6.36 7.61 11.66
N ARG A 9 5.11 7.95 11.40
CA ARG A 9 4.72 9.23 10.81
C ARG A 9 4.70 10.33 11.86
N GLN A 10 5.23 11.50 11.52
CA GLN A 10 5.13 12.74 12.29
C GLN A 10 4.80 13.89 11.33
N GLY A 11 3.50 14.18 11.18
CA GLY A 11 3.03 15.20 10.24
C GLY A 11 3.36 14.86 8.78
N ASP A 12 4.20 15.70 8.17
CA ASP A 12 4.73 15.57 6.81
C ASP A 12 5.96 14.67 6.74
N ARG A 13 6.66 14.46 7.85
CA ARG A 13 7.85 13.63 7.97
C ARG A 13 7.51 12.18 8.32
N ILE A 14 8.36 11.26 7.88
CA ILE A 14 8.35 9.86 8.31
C ILE A 14 9.72 9.55 8.90
N ASN A 15 9.73 9.05 10.13
CA ASN A 15 10.94 8.61 10.80
C ASN A 15 11.05 7.09 10.69
N VAL A 16 12.24 6.62 10.33
CA VAL A 16 12.57 5.21 10.29
C VAL A 16 13.69 4.95 11.26
N ASN A 17 13.48 4.03 12.19
CA ASN A 17 14.51 3.52 13.08
C ASN A 17 14.78 2.08 12.71
N LEU A 18 16.02 1.82 12.31
CA LEU A 18 16.50 0.51 11.88
C LEU A 18 17.59 0.08 12.86
N GLN A 19 17.38 -1.05 13.51
CA GLN A 19 18.31 -1.63 14.47
C GLN A 19 18.66 -3.05 14.05
N LEU A 20 19.95 -3.29 13.85
CA LEU A 20 20.51 -4.59 13.47
C LEU A 20 21.34 -5.13 14.63
N GLY A 21 21.13 -6.40 14.98
CA GLY A 21 21.95 -7.12 15.93
C GLY A 21 22.82 -8.15 15.20
N PHE A 22 24.13 -8.05 15.37
CA PHE A 22 25.12 -8.95 14.78
C PHE A 22 25.68 -9.91 15.83
N ALA A 23 25.98 -11.15 15.44
CA ALA A 23 26.55 -12.16 16.33
C ALA A 23 28.08 -12.29 16.14
N PRO A 24 28.83 -12.64 17.20
CA PRO A 24 30.24 -13.01 17.06
C PRO A 24 30.40 -14.18 16.08
N GLY A 25 31.32 -14.06 15.12
CA GLY A 25 31.58 -15.09 14.11
C GLY A 25 30.59 -15.12 12.93
N GLN A 26 29.62 -14.20 12.88
CA GLN A 26 28.74 -14.04 11.72
C GLN A 26 29.56 -13.66 10.48
N SER A 27 29.27 -14.31 9.36
CA SER A 27 29.94 -14.05 8.09
C SER A 27 29.51 -12.71 7.48
N MET A 28 30.36 -12.14 6.63
CA MET A 28 30.02 -10.92 5.90
C MET A 28 28.77 -11.08 5.03
N MET A 29 28.58 -12.27 4.43
CA MET A 29 27.39 -12.55 3.62
C MET A 29 26.11 -12.49 4.45
N GLU A 30 26.09 -13.13 5.63
CA GLU A 30 24.95 -13.08 6.53
C GLU A 30 24.66 -11.65 7.03
N CYS A 31 25.69 -10.84 7.23
CA CYS A 31 25.53 -9.43 7.57
C CYS A 31 24.85 -8.65 6.44
N GLU A 32 25.30 -8.82 5.20
CA GLU A 32 24.71 -8.15 4.02
C GLU A 32 23.27 -8.60 3.76
N GLU A 33 22.97 -9.88 3.89
CA GLU A 33 21.60 -10.39 3.78
C GLU A 33 20.69 -9.76 4.83
N GLN A 34 21.17 -9.65 6.08
CA GLN A 34 20.42 -9.03 7.17
C GLN A 34 20.20 -7.52 6.93
N ILE A 35 21.20 -6.81 6.40
CA ILE A 35 21.09 -5.40 6.02
C ILE A 35 20.06 -5.25 4.89
N GLN A 36 20.17 -6.04 3.83
CA GLN A 36 19.28 -5.98 2.67
C GLN A 36 17.83 -6.26 3.07
N GLN A 37 17.59 -7.30 3.87
CA GLN A 37 16.24 -7.62 4.37
C GLN A 37 15.65 -6.46 5.17
N ALA A 38 16.43 -5.83 6.05
CA ALA A 38 15.96 -4.72 6.87
C ALA A 38 15.64 -3.47 6.03
N ILE A 39 16.48 -3.14 5.05
CA ILE A 39 16.26 -2.02 4.13
C ILE A 39 15.04 -2.28 3.25
N ASN A 40 14.88 -3.50 2.74
CA ASN A 40 13.74 -3.88 1.91
C ASN A 40 12.42 -3.79 2.68
N GLN A 41 12.39 -4.27 3.92
CA GLN A 41 11.23 -4.13 4.80
C GLN A 41 10.89 -2.65 5.04
N ALA A 42 11.88 -1.84 5.42
CA ALA A 42 11.68 -0.41 5.63
C ALA A 42 11.19 0.31 4.36
N GLY A 43 11.76 -0.04 3.20
CA GLY A 43 11.37 0.51 1.90
C GLY A 43 9.94 0.16 1.49
N CYS A 44 9.49 -1.07 1.77
CA CYS A 44 8.10 -1.47 1.55
C CYS A 44 7.13 -0.68 2.44
N ASP A 45 7.43 -0.56 3.74
CA ASP A 45 6.59 0.18 4.70
C ASP A 45 6.50 1.67 4.35
N LEU A 46 7.63 2.28 3.97
CA LEU A 46 7.70 3.65 3.50
C LEU A 46 6.91 3.86 2.20
N THR A 47 7.02 2.92 1.26
CA THR A 47 6.26 3.00 0.01
C THR A 47 4.76 2.92 0.29
N ALA A 48 4.32 2.04 1.21
CA ALA A 48 2.92 1.96 1.61
C ALA A 48 2.41 3.26 2.29
N GLU A 49 3.24 3.93 3.10
CA GLU A 49 2.92 5.27 3.66
C GLU A 49 2.81 6.34 2.56
N CYS A 50 3.69 6.33 1.57
CA CYS A 50 3.63 7.26 0.44
C CYS A 50 2.40 7.02 -0.43
N LEU A 51 2.09 5.76 -0.75
CA LEU A 51 0.94 5.37 -1.56
C LEU A 51 -0.39 5.79 -0.92
N ARG A 52 -0.52 5.71 0.41
CA ARG A 52 -1.70 6.21 1.13
C ARG A 52 -2.01 7.68 0.89
N ARG A 53 -1.01 8.50 0.56
CA ARG A 53 -1.21 9.94 0.29
C ARG A 53 -1.95 10.21 -1.02
N PHE A 54 -2.04 9.22 -1.90
CA PHE A 54 -2.74 9.31 -3.17
C PHE A 54 -4.15 8.72 -3.12
N ASP A 55 -4.55 8.12 -1.99
CA ASP A 55 -5.89 7.60 -1.81
C ASP A 55 -6.85 8.67 -1.25
N THR A 56 -8.15 8.41 -1.33
CA THR A 56 -9.17 9.17 -0.61
C THR A 56 -9.23 8.74 0.86
N ASP A 57 -9.74 9.60 1.74
CA ASP A 57 -10.10 9.24 3.12
C ASP A 57 -11.46 8.52 3.21
N GLY A 58 -12.16 8.39 2.09
CA GLY A 58 -13.50 7.82 1.97
C GLY A 58 -14.55 8.85 1.57
N SER A 59 -14.21 10.15 1.55
CA SER A 59 -15.08 11.19 1.03
C SER A 59 -15.41 10.95 -0.45
N PRO A 60 -16.58 11.43 -0.94
CA PRO A 60 -16.87 11.44 -2.36
C PRO A 60 -15.75 12.14 -3.14
N ILE A 61 -15.43 11.58 -4.31
CA ILE A 61 -14.45 12.15 -5.23
C ILE A 61 -15.09 12.45 -6.58
N GLU A 62 -14.63 13.50 -7.24
CA GLU A 62 -15.05 13.82 -8.60
C GLU A 62 -14.06 13.27 -9.62
N VAL A 63 -14.59 12.51 -10.57
CA VAL A 63 -13.83 11.90 -11.66
C VAL A 63 -14.48 12.32 -12.96
N ALA A 64 -13.83 13.25 -13.67
CA ALA A 64 -14.46 13.99 -14.77
C ALA A 64 -15.77 14.63 -14.26
N ASP A 65 -16.91 14.29 -14.84
CA ASP A 65 -18.22 14.83 -14.46
C ASP A 65 -19.07 13.84 -13.62
N THR A 66 -18.42 12.84 -13.00
CA THR A 66 -19.10 11.83 -12.19
C THR A 66 -18.58 11.81 -10.77
N VAL A 67 -19.51 11.91 -9.81
CA VAL A 67 -19.21 11.71 -8.39
C VAL A 67 -19.12 10.21 -8.10
N LEU A 68 -18.00 9.78 -7.52
CA LEU A 68 -17.80 8.42 -7.03
C LEU A 68 -17.81 8.43 -5.50
N THR A 69 -18.46 7.42 -4.92
CA THR A 69 -18.54 7.22 -3.46
C THR A 69 -17.86 5.93 -3.08
N SER A 70 -17.27 5.88 -1.88
CA SER A 70 -16.55 4.68 -1.45
C SER A 70 -17.50 3.51 -1.15
N LYS A 71 -17.09 2.32 -1.60
CA LYS A 71 -17.71 1.02 -1.31
C LYS A 71 -16.98 0.26 -0.18
N GLY A 72 -15.95 0.87 0.41
CA GLY A 72 -15.07 0.25 1.40
C GLY A 72 -13.61 0.24 0.95
N ARG A 73 -12.77 -0.44 1.75
CA ARG A 73 -11.33 -0.59 1.50
C ARG A 73 -11.01 -2.03 1.12
N VAL A 74 -10.03 -2.19 0.24
CA VAL A 74 -9.42 -3.47 -0.11
C VAL A 74 -7.92 -3.40 0.12
N LEU A 75 -7.29 -4.53 0.43
CA LEU A 75 -5.83 -4.60 0.45
C LEU A 75 -5.31 -4.66 -0.98
N LYS A 76 -4.32 -3.81 -1.27
CA LYS A 76 -3.67 -3.74 -2.57
C LYS A 76 -2.19 -4.02 -2.42
N ASN A 77 -1.68 -4.90 -3.27
CA ASN A 77 -0.27 -5.22 -3.37
C ASN A 77 0.37 -4.42 -4.52
N CYS A 78 1.36 -3.60 -4.20
CA CYS A 78 2.13 -2.84 -5.17
C CYS A 78 3.57 -3.37 -5.21
N GLN A 79 4.08 -3.67 -6.40
CA GLN A 79 5.48 -4.03 -6.59
C GLN A 79 6.34 -2.78 -6.52
N THR A 80 7.45 -2.86 -5.79
CA THR A 80 8.39 -1.76 -5.57
C THR A 80 9.82 -2.31 -5.71
N PRO A 81 10.84 -1.44 -5.89
CA PRO A 81 12.24 -1.88 -5.89
C PRO A 81 12.67 -2.60 -4.60
N TYR A 82 11.94 -2.40 -3.50
CA TYR A 82 12.22 -2.96 -2.18
C TYR A 82 11.45 -4.26 -1.91
N GLY A 83 10.56 -4.67 -2.82
CA GLY A 83 9.62 -5.78 -2.63
C GLY A 83 8.16 -5.35 -2.71
N GLN A 84 7.26 -6.20 -2.21
CA GLN A 84 5.82 -5.96 -2.27
C GLN A 84 5.35 -5.09 -1.09
N ALA A 85 4.84 -3.89 -1.38
CA ALA A 85 4.16 -3.05 -0.41
C ALA A 85 2.65 -3.33 -0.43
N THR A 86 2.09 -3.72 0.72
CA THR A 86 0.64 -3.91 0.88
C THR A 86 0.01 -2.69 1.55
N VAL A 87 -0.99 -2.11 0.89
CA VAL A 87 -1.66 -0.88 1.35
C VAL A 87 -3.18 -1.04 1.30
N PRO A 88 -3.94 -0.71 2.37
CA PRO A 88 -5.38 -0.58 2.28
C PRO A 88 -5.74 0.61 1.40
N CYS A 89 -6.57 0.41 0.39
CA CYS A 89 -7.04 1.48 -0.49
C CYS A 89 -8.57 1.44 -0.67
N HIS A 90 -9.18 2.60 -0.84
CA HIS A 90 -10.60 2.70 -1.14
C HIS A 90 -10.92 2.24 -2.56
N VAL A 91 -12.09 1.61 -2.71
CA VAL A 91 -12.71 1.34 -4.00
C VAL A 91 -13.97 2.18 -4.10
N CYS A 92 -14.07 3.00 -5.13
CA CYS A 92 -15.17 3.94 -5.33
C CYS A 92 -15.98 3.61 -6.58
N GLN A 93 -17.28 3.93 -6.57
CA GLN A 93 -18.20 3.68 -7.67
C GLN A 93 -19.22 4.82 -7.75
N SER A 94 -19.76 5.07 -8.94
CA SER A 94 -20.89 6.00 -9.11
C SER A 94 -22.18 5.39 -8.55
N SER A 95 -23.16 6.23 -8.25
CA SER A 95 -24.49 5.79 -7.83
C SER A 95 -25.24 5.01 -8.91
N SER A 96 -24.92 5.24 -10.18
CA SER A 96 -25.44 4.48 -11.33
C SER A 96 -24.85 3.07 -11.46
N GLY A 97 -23.84 2.72 -10.66
CA GLY A 97 -23.12 1.44 -10.75
C GLY A 97 -22.07 1.42 -11.87
N GLY A 98 -21.59 0.23 -12.22
CA GLY A 98 -20.57 0.04 -13.27
C GLY A 98 -19.16 -0.15 -12.73
N ALA A 99 -18.14 0.27 -13.49
CA ALA A 99 -16.74 0.06 -13.13
C ALA A 99 -16.36 0.78 -11.84
N THR A 100 -15.54 0.13 -11.02
CA THR A 100 -14.97 0.73 -9.82
C THR A 100 -13.67 1.45 -10.12
N CYS A 101 -13.43 2.57 -9.43
CA CYS A 101 -12.18 3.31 -9.47
C CYS A 101 -11.45 3.17 -8.13
N CYS A 102 -10.15 2.90 -8.17
CA CYS A 102 -9.26 3.00 -7.02
C CYS A 102 -8.58 4.39 -7.05
N PRO A 103 -8.87 5.30 -6.11
CA PRO A 103 -8.31 6.65 -6.13
C PRO A 103 -6.79 6.63 -6.02
N LEU A 104 -6.25 5.73 -5.20
CA LEU A 104 -4.80 5.49 -5.08
C LEU A 104 -4.15 5.20 -6.44
N ASP A 105 -4.72 4.29 -7.25
CA ASP A 105 -4.16 3.96 -8.58
C ASP A 105 -4.12 5.18 -9.49
N ARG A 106 -5.21 5.94 -9.50
CA ARG A 106 -5.35 7.14 -10.32
C ARG A 106 -4.39 8.25 -9.87
N GLY A 107 -4.31 8.50 -8.56
CA GLY A 107 -3.49 9.54 -7.96
C GLY A 107 -1.99 9.24 -8.09
N ALA A 108 -1.59 7.99 -7.84
CA ALA A 108 -0.20 7.54 -7.95
C ALA A 108 0.22 7.17 -9.38
N ARG A 109 -0.70 7.24 -10.35
CA ARG A 109 -0.48 6.87 -11.77
C ARG A 109 0.08 5.46 -11.93
N ILE A 110 -0.46 4.51 -11.17
CA ILE A 110 -0.04 3.11 -11.24
C ILE A 110 -0.62 2.50 -12.52
N ILE A 111 0.26 2.15 -13.45
CA ILE A 111 -0.06 1.45 -14.70
C ILE A 111 0.28 -0.03 -14.46
N ASN A 112 -0.65 -0.96 -14.71
CA ASN A 112 -0.53 -2.40 -14.41
C ASN A 112 -0.61 -2.83 -12.94
N ALA A 113 -1.44 -2.21 -12.10
CA ALA A 113 -1.86 -2.92 -10.90
C ALA A 113 -2.77 -4.08 -11.31
N SER A 114 -2.31 -5.33 -11.13
CA SER A 114 -3.21 -6.48 -11.14
C SER A 114 -4.36 -6.16 -10.19
N PRO A 115 -5.62 -6.17 -10.66
CA PRO A 115 -6.72 -6.03 -9.74
C PRO A 115 -6.62 -7.23 -8.82
N SER A 116 -6.38 -7.02 -7.53
CA SER A 116 -6.97 -7.92 -6.52
C SER A 116 -8.47 -7.64 -6.51
N LEU A 117 -9.12 -7.87 -7.65
CA LEU A 117 -10.56 -8.06 -7.71
C LEU A 117 -10.76 -9.46 -7.14
N PRO A 118 -11.47 -9.65 -6.00
CA PRO A 118 -12.26 -10.85 -5.91
C PRO A 118 -13.16 -10.83 -7.15
N ALA A 119 -13.07 -11.89 -7.95
CA ALA A 119 -13.95 -12.10 -9.08
C ALA A 119 -15.38 -11.76 -8.64
N TRP A 120 -15.98 -10.80 -9.33
CA TRP A 120 -17.40 -10.73 -9.63
C TRP A 120 -18.26 -11.75 -8.86
N HIS A 121 -18.64 -11.42 -7.63
CA HIS A 121 -19.91 -11.88 -7.12
C HIS A 121 -20.89 -10.72 -7.29
N PRO A 122 -21.97 -10.89 -8.06
CA PRO A 122 -23.04 -9.91 -8.04
C PRO A 122 -23.50 -9.83 -6.60
N ILE A 123 -23.40 -8.64 -5.98
CA ILE A 123 -24.19 -8.36 -4.80
C ILE A 123 -25.62 -8.37 -5.32
N SER A 124 -26.21 -9.56 -5.26
CA SER A 124 -27.63 -9.78 -5.40
C SER A 124 -28.29 -8.77 -4.47
N ARG A 125 -29.09 -7.89 -5.08
CA ARG A 125 -30.15 -7.17 -4.39
C ARG A 125 -30.90 -8.18 -3.54
N LEU A 126 -30.88 -8.02 -2.22
CA LEU A 126 -31.88 -8.58 -1.33
C LEU A 126 -31.92 -7.76 -0.04
N PRO A 127 -33.11 -7.48 0.51
CA PRO A 127 -34.36 -7.06 -0.12
C PRO A 127 -34.54 -5.53 -0.12
#